data_AF-A0AAD4GC92-F1
#
_entry.id   AF-A0AAD4GC92-F1
#
_cell.length_a   1.000
_cell.length_b   1.000
_cell.length_c   1.000
_cell.angle_alpha   90.00
_cell.angle_beta   90.00
_cell.angle_gamma   90.00
#
_symmetry.space_group_name_H-M   'P 1'
#
loop_
_entity.id
_entity.type
_entity.pdbx_description
1 polymer ?
#
loop_
_entity_poly.entity_id
_entity_poly.type
_entity_poly.pdbx_seq_one_letter_code
_entity_poly.pdbx_strand_id
1 'polypeptide(L)'
;MGAAFSSTSYLRPISLLGNLPIPTYCDELQSNWTMLDLTTPSLNRLPPEVLHVIFHYLDIPDILRMRRVSRYLNAISHSRQVWTNAYRTAEFVRPPGPFLWQPTYDLEKVLVCGFRVDRNLRNGSGPARMEKPALKMREIRCKQSPGGVSLVFGRFLLVGFRNEVRCYDLNIEALDSKRATSIIF
;
A
#
# COMPACT_ATOMS: atom_id res chain seq x y z
N MET A 1 24.69 7.36 44.18
CA MET A 1 25.58 8.02 43.20
C MET A 1 24.97 7.77 41.83
N GLY A 2 24.29 8.67 41.12
CA GLY A 2 24.24 10.12 41.18
C GLY A 2 24.75 10.69 39.84
N ALA A 3 23.89 10.76 38.82
CA ALA A 3 24.11 11.64 37.66
C ALA A 3 22.76 11.90 36.96
N ALA A 4 22.20 13.08 37.21
CA ALA A 4 21.05 13.63 36.51
C ALA A 4 21.53 14.39 35.27
N PHE A 5 20.93 14.13 34.11
CA PHE A 5 21.13 14.93 32.90
C PHE A 5 19.93 15.86 32.72
N SER A 6 20.15 17.15 33.00
CA SER A 6 19.23 18.24 32.70
C SER A 6 19.57 18.79 31.31
N SER A 7 18.71 18.52 30.32
CA SER A 7 18.79 19.20 29.01
C SER A 7 17.97 20.49 29.06
N THR A 8 18.67 21.60 29.22
CA THR A 8 18.14 22.96 29.06
C THR A 8 17.92 23.30 27.59
N SER A 9 16.68 23.63 27.27
CA SER A 9 16.20 24.18 26.01
C SER A 9 16.63 25.65 25.87
N TYR A 10 17.45 25.94 24.85
CA TYR A 10 17.71 27.32 24.41
C TYR A 10 16.85 27.63 23.19
N LEU A 11 15.66 28.18 23.44
CA LEU A 11 14.93 28.95 22.44
C LEU A 11 15.55 30.36 22.38
N ARG A 12 16.15 30.71 21.25
CA ARG A 12 16.50 32.10 20.94
C ARG A 12 15.30 32.77 20.26
N PRO A 13 14.83 33.93 20.73
CA PRO A 13 13.90 34.75 19.99
C PRO A 13 14.65 35.46 18.85
N ILE A 14 14.20 35.22 17.61
CA ILE A 14 14.61 36.00 16.44
C ILE A 14 13.73 37.25 16.43
N SER A 15 14.21 38.31 17.07
CA SER A 15 13.69 39.66 16.91
C SER A 15 14.86 40.51 16.48
N LEU A 16 14.91 40.84 15.18
CA LEU A 16 15.57 42.01 14.56
C LEU A 16 15.64 41.79 13.04
N LEU A 17 14.53 42.02 12.36
CA LEU A 17 14.54 42.47 10.97
C LEU A 17 13.89 43.84 10.98
N GLY A 18 14.72 44.86 10.78
CA GLY A 18 14.31 46.25 10.71
C GLY A 18 13.35 46.50 9.55
N ASN A 19 12.47 47.47 9.78
CA ASN A 19 11.57 48.03 8.79
C ASN A 19 12.35 48.54 7.57
N LEU A 20 12.46 47.71 6.54
CA LEU A 20 12.82 48.16 5.20
C LEU A 20 11.55 48.70 4.54
N PRO A 21 11.59 49.89 3.92
CA PRO A 21 10.47 50.39 3.15
C PRO A 21 10.21 49.43 1.99
N ILE A 22 9.01 48.86 1.95
CA ILE A 22 8.52 48.05 0.85
C ILE A 22 8.46 48.97 -0.38
N PRO A 23 9.20 48.68 -1.47
CA PRO A 23 9.04 49.43 -2.70
C PRO A 23 7.64 49.15 -3.25
N THR A 24 6.76 50.16 -3.20
CA THR A 24 5.53 50.19 -3.98
C THR A 24 5.90 50.41 -5.44
N TYR A 25 6.40 49.36 -6.08
CA TYR A 25 6.70 49.35 -7.50
C TYR A 25 6.24 48.01 -8.05
N CYS A 26 5.05 48.00 -8.65
CA CYS A 26 4.63 47.14 -9.77
C CYS A 26 3.09 47.12 -9.93
N ASP A 27 2.46 48.28 -10.12
CA ASP A 27 1.05 48.36 -10.58
C ASP A 27 0.91 48.40 -12.11
N GLU A 28 2.01 48.44 -12.87
CA GLU A 28 1.96 48.62 -14.34
C GLU A 28 2.39 47.41 -15.19
N LEU A 29 2.65 46.24 -14.59
CA LEU A 29 2.89 44.99 -15.33
C LEU A 29 1.78 43.94 -15.18
N GLN A 30 0.59 44.34 -14.70
CA GLN A 30 -0.58 43.45 -14.62
C GLN A 30 -1.52 43.53 -15.84
N SER A 31 -1.31 44.46 -16.78
CA SER A 31 -2.27 44.66 -17.89
C SER A 31 -2.02 43.83 -19.15
N ASN A 32 -0.90 43.10 -19.27
CA ASN A 32 -0.55 42.38 -20.52
C ASN A 32 -0.52 40.84 -20.41
N TRP A 33 -0.91 40.27 -19.26
CA TRP A 33 -1.03 38.81 -19.10
C TRP A 33 -2.47 38.30 -19.30
N THR A 34 -3.42 39.15 -19.65
CA THR A 34 -4.85 38.81 -19.82
C THR A 34 -5.19 38.15 -21.16
N MET A 35 -4.22 37.83 -22.02
CA MET A 35 -4.47 37.26 -23.35
C MET A 35 -3.62 36.02 -23.70
N LEU A 36 -3.16 35.30 -22.68
CA LEU A 36 -3.05 33.85 -22.82
C LEU A 36 -4.08 33.31 -21.86
N ASP A 37 -5.19 32.85 -22.41
CA ASP A 37 -6.11 31.94 -21.76
C ASP A 37 -5.29 30.68 -21.43
N LEU A 38 -4.49 30.75 -20.36
CA LEU A 38 -3.82 29.66 -19.68
C LEU A 38 -4.93 28.83 -19.02
N THR A 39 -5.84 28.34 -19.87
CA THR A 39 -6.79 27.30 -19.55
C THR A 39 -5.96 26.22 -18.89
N THR A 40 -6.15 26.09 -17.59
CA THR A 40 -5.37 25.19 -16.75
C THR A 40 -5.21 23.86 -17.48
N PRO A 41 -3.98 23.40 -17.78
CA PRO A 41 -3.78 22.25 -18.64
C PRO A 41 -4.55 21.06 -18.07
N SER A 42 -5.64 20.71 -18.75
CA SER A 42 -6.55 19.68 -18.26
C SER A 42 -6.03 18.33 -18.69
N LEU A 43 -5.72 17.46 -17.73
CA LEU A 43 -5.30 16.08 -17.99
C LEU A 43 -6.30 15.31 -18.87
N ASN A 44 -7.58 15.70 -18.88
CA ASN A 44 -8.61 15.07 -19.69
C ASN A 44 -8.48 15.34 -21.20
N ARG A 45 -7.64 16.30 -21.61
CA ARG A 45 -7.37 16.62 -23.02
C ARG A 45 -6.14 15.91 -23.57
N LEU A 46 -5.37 15.22 -22.72
CA LEU A 46 -4.20 14.49 -23.15
C LEU A 46 -4.59 13.21 -23.91
N PRO A 47 -3.82 12.81 -24.92
CA PRO A 47 -3.99 11.51 -25.56
C PRO A 47 -3.90 10.35 -24.54
N PRO A 48 -4.66 9.26 -24.72
CA PRO A 48 -4.61 8.10 -23.83
C PRO A 48 -3.19 7.58 -23.59
N GLU A 49 -2.33 7.59 -24.61
CA GLU A 49 -0.97 7.06 -24.56
C GLU A 49 -0.11 7.84 -23.57
N VAL A 50 -0.23 9.18 -23.57
CA VAL A 50 0.46 10.06 -22.62
C VAL A 50 -0.02 9.80 -21.21
N LEU A 51 -1.33 9.59 -21.03
CA LEU A 51 -1.87 9.21 -19.73
C LEU A 51 -1.32 7.87 -19.25
N HIS A 52 -1.23 6.85 -20.11
CA HIS A 52 -0.62 5.57 -19.72
C HIS A 52 0.84 5.74 -19.29
N VAL A 53 1.60 6.62 -19.94
CA VAL A 53 2.96 6.98 -19.50
C VAL A 53 2.94 7.67 -18.14
N ILE A 54 2.00 8.58 -17.87
CA ILE A 54 1.86 9.20 -16.54
C ILE A 54 1.54 8.13 -15.49
N PHE A 55 0.55 7.26 -15.75
CA PHE A 55 0.16 6.14 -14.87
C PHE A 55 1.32 5.15 -14.63
N HIS A 56 2.31 5.08 -15.53
CA HIS A 56 3.50 4.25 -15.35
C HIS A 56 4.34 4.68 -14.14
N TYR A 57 4.34 5.98 -13.82
CA TYR A 57 5.11 6.56 -12.71
C TYR A 57 4.30 6.72 -11.43
N LEU A 58 3.03 6.30 -11.41
CA LEU A 58 2.18 6.42 -10.23
C LEU A 58 2.22 5.15 -9.39
N ASP A 59 2.29 5.34 -8.07
CA ASP A 59 2.08 4.25 -7.12
C ASP A 59 0.59 3.88 -7.05
N ILE A 60 0.31 2.66 -6.56
CA ILE A 60 -1.05 2.14 -6.37
C ILE A 60 -2.02 3.14 -5.72
N PRO A 61 -1.71 3.79 -4.58
CA PRO A 61 -2.62 4.78 -3.99
C PRO A 61 -2.90 5.97 -4.91
N ASP A 62 -1.93 6.40 -5.71
CA ASP A 62 -2.10 7.55 -6.60
C ASP A 62 -2.92 7.18 -7.83
N ILE A 63 -2.75 5.98 -8.38
CA ILE A 63 -3.66 5.42 -9.40
C ILE A 63 -5.12 5.44 -8.90
N LEU A 64 -5.35 5.00 -7.67
CA LEU A 64 -6.68 4.99 -7.05
C LEU A 64 -7.23 6.40 -6.77
N ARG A 65 -6.37 7.37 -6.43
CA ARG A 65 -6.77 8.78 -6.27
C ARG A 65 -7.15 9.40 -7.61
N MET A 66 -6.33 9.18 -8.65
CA MET A 66 -6.58 9.67 -10.01
C MET A 66 -7.92 9.20 -10.57
N ARG A 67 -8.31 7.96 -10.25
CA ARG A 67 -9.63 7.41 -10.59
C ARG A 67 -10.80 8.26 -10.12
N ARG A 68 -10.67 8.95 -8.98
CA ARG A 68 -11.73 9.76 -8.38
C ARG A 68 -11.84 11.17 -8.97
N VAL A 69 -10.88 11.58 -9.78
CA VAL A 69 -10.80 12.95 -10.31
C VAL A 69 -11.70 13.14 -11.52
N SER A 70 -11.75 12.17 -12.45
CA SER A 70 -12.61 12.26 -13.64
C SER A 70 -13.04 10.89 -14.16
N ARG A 71 -14.18 10.85 -14.88
CA ARG A 71 -14.66 9.61 -15.52
C ARG A 71 -13.69 9.08 -16.59
N TYR A 72 -12.96 9.98 -17.24
CA TYR A 72 -11.98 9.62 -18.25
C TYR A 72 -10.75 8.96 -17.62
N LEU A 73 -10.18 9.58 -16.57
CA LEU A 73 -9.09 8.99 -15.79
C LEU A 73 -9.51 7.69 -15.12
N ASN A 74 -10.78 7.58 -14.70
CA ASN A 74 -11.35 6.33 -14.20
C ASN A 74 -11.25 5.22 -15.25
N ALA A 75 -11.72 5.46 -16.48
CA ALA A 75 -11.64 4.49 -17.56
C ALA A 75 -10.20 4.08 -17.88
N ILE A 76 -9.27 5.03 -17.99
CA ILE A 76 -7.84 4.76 -18.23
C ILE A 76 -7.22 3.94 -17.09
N SER A 77 -7.55 4.25 -15.83
CA SER A 77 -7.03 3.53 -14.66
C SER A 77 -7.46 2.06 -14.60
N HIS A 78 -8.46 1.64 -15.37
CA HIS A 78 -8.89 0.24 -15.48
C HIS A 78 -8.18 -0.52 -16.61
N SER A 79 -7.29 0.13 -17.36
CA SER A 79 -6.48 -0.52 -18.38
C SER A 79 -5.55 -1.57 -17.78
N ARG A 80 -5.48 -2.73 -18.45
CA ARG A 80 -4.58 -3.83 -18.06
C ARG A 80 -3.12 -3.39 -18.00
N GLN A 81 -2.71 -2.50 -18.90
CA GLN A 81 -1.33 -2.04 -19.00
C GLN A 81 -0.90 -1.30 -17.73
N VAL A 82 -1.78 -0.47 -17.16
CA VAL A 82 -1.54 0.26 -15.90
C VAL A 82 -1.24 -0.72 -14.78
N TRP A 83 -2.12 -1.70 -14.57
CA TRP A 83 -1.97 -2.67 -13.48
C TRP A 83 -0.83 -3.66 -13.71
N THR A 84 -0.56 -4.05 -14.95
CA THR A 84 0.61 -4.88 -15.29
C THR A 84 1.91 -4.16 -14.98
N ASN A 85 1.95 -2.85 -15.25
CA ASN A 85 3.11 -2.04 -14.91
C ASN A 85 3.29 -1.88 -13.40
N ALA A 86 2.23 -1.46 -12.70
CA ALA A 86 2.24 -1.39 -11.24
C ALA A 86 2.60 -2.74 -10.62
N TYR A 87 2.16 -3.84 -11.25
CA TYR A 87 2.56 -5.17 -10.83
C TYR A 87 4.05 -5.42 -10.96
N ARG A 88 4.74 -4.89 -11.97
CA ARG A 88 6.18 -5.10 -12.17
C ARG A 88 7.03 -4.19 -11.29
N THR A 89 6.58 -2.95 -11.07
CA THR A 89 7.32 -1.93 -10.32
C THR A 89 7.11 -1.99 -8.81
N ALA A 90 6.05 -2.64 -8.32
CA ALA A 90 5.80 -2.75 -6.89
C ALA A 90 6.98 -3.35 -6.09
N GLU A 91 7.25 -2.80 -4.92
CA GLU A 91 8.40 -3.19 -4.08
C GLU A 91 8.04 -4.22 -2.98
N PHE A 92 6.76 -4.54 -2.85
CA PHE A 92 6.26 -5.48 -1.82
C PHE A 92 6.19 -6.92 -2.33
N VAL A 93 6.03 -7.87 -1.39
CA VAL A 93 5.85 -9.29 -1.72
C VAL A 93 4.57 -9.50 -2.52
N ARG A 94 4.70 -10.08 -3.70
CA ARG A 94 3.60 -10.40 -4.62
C ARG A 94 3.52 -11.90 -4.85
N PRO A 95 2.34 -12.45 -5.14
CA PRO A 95 2.24 -13.81 -5.65
C PRO A 95 2.97 -13.94 -7.02
N PRO A 96 3.04 -15.15 -7.60
CA PRO A 96 3.47 -15.32 -9.00
C PRO A 96 2.53 -14.61 -9.97
N GLY A 97 3.07 -13.97 -11.01
CA GLY A 97 2.31 -13.19 -11.99
C GLY A 97 3.12 -12.06 -12.63
N PRO A 98 2.49 -11.17 -13.43
CA PRO A 98 1.08 -11.19 -13.84
C PRO A 98 0.88 -12.14 -15.02
N PHE A 99 -0.15 -12.99 -14.99
CA PHE A 99 -0.42 -13.95 -16.07
C PHE A 99 -1.23 -13.31 -17.20
N LEU A 100 -1.07 -13.78 -18.44
CA LEU A 100 -1.83 -13.25 -19.59
C LEU A 100 -3.35 -13.47 -19.45
N TRP A 101 -3.76 -14.60 -18.89
CA TRP A 101 -5.17 -14.97 -18.68
C TRP A 101 -5.80 -14.40 -17.40
N GLN A 102 -5.01 -13.79 -16.51
CA GLN A 102 -5.54 -13.22 -15.26
C GLN A 102 -6.36 -11.96 -15.55
N PRO A 103 -7.61 -11.81 -15.12
CA PRO A 103 -8.39 -10.60 -15.41
C PRO A 103 -7.81 -9.37 -14.68
N THR A 104 -7.98 -8.17 -15.25
CA THR A 104 -7.43 -6.92 -14.69
C THR A 104 -7.93 -6.64 -13.28
N TYR A 105 -9.20 -6.96 -12.99
CA TYR A 105 -9.79 -6.82 -11.65
C TYR A 105 -9.05 -7.64 -10.60
N ASP A 106 -8.69 -8.90 -10.90
CA ASP A 106 -7.95 -9.75 -9.96
C ASP A 106 -6.55 -9.22 -9.73
N LEU A 107 -5.91 -8.70 -10.79
CA LEU A 107 -4.59 -8.09 -10.71
C LEU A 107 -4.60 -6.85 -9.82
N GLU A 108 -5.56 -5.95 -10.04
CA GLU A 108 -5.81 -4.78 -9.20
C GLU A 108 -6.03 -5.21 -7.74
N LYS A 109 -6.93 -6.16 -7.49
CA LYS A 109 -7.26 -6.64 -6.15
C LYS A 109 -6.04 -7.17 -5.41
N VAL A 110 -5.22 -7.99 -6.07
CA VAL A 110 -3.98 -8.54 -5.50
C VAL A 110 -3.01 -7.42 -5.13
N LEU A 111 -2.81 -6.44 -6.00
CA LEU A 111 -1.89 -5.33 -5.74
C LEU A 111 -2.36 -4.41 -4.64
N VAL A 112 -3.65 -4.05 -4.63
CA VAL A 112 -4.23 -3.22 -3.56
C VAL A 112 -4.13 -3.95 -2.21
N CYS A 113 -4.42 -5.24 -2.17
CA CYS A 113 -4.25 -6.04 -0.95
C CYS A 113 -2.79 -6.11 -0.51
N GLY A 114 -1.87 -6.41 -1.42
CA GLY A 114 -0.43 -6.49 -1.12
C GLY A 114 0.13 -5.17 -0.60
N PHE A 115 -0.23 -4.05 -1.24
CA PHE A 115 0.14 -2.71 -0.78
C PHE A 115 -0.38 -2.40 0.63
N ARG A 116 -1.63 -2.77 0.94
CA ARG A 116 -2.19 -2.58 2.29
C ARG A 116 -1.44 -3.39 3.34
N VAL A 117 -1.08 -4.63 3.02
CA VAL A 117 -0.29 -5.49 3.92
C VAL A 117 1.09 -4.89 4.14
N ASP A 118 1.81 -4.53 3.07
CA ASP A 118 3.14 -3.91 3.16
C ASP A 118 3.12 -2.62 3.98
N ARG A 119 2.15 -1.74 3.71
CA ARG A 119 1.98 -0.50 4.49
C ARG A 119 1.74 -0.77 5.97
N ASN A 120 0.89 -1.76 6.30
CA ASN A 120 0.63 -2.12 7.69
C ASN A 120 1.88 -2.70 8.38
N LEU A 121 2.68 -3.49 7.64
CA LEU A 121 3.95 -4.02 8.14
C LEU A 121 4.99 -2.93 8.39
N ARG A 122 5.15 -1.99 7.45
CA ARG A 122 6.12 -0.89 7.54
C ARG A 122 5.76 0.15 8.59
N ASN A 123 4.48 0.49 8.70
CA ASN A 123 4.04 1.56 9.60
C ASN A 123 4.00 1.14 11.07
N GLY A 124 4.30 -0.14 11.38
CA GLY A 124 4.45 -0.63 12.75
C GLY A 124 3.31 -0.22 13.68
N SER A 125 2.09 -0.13 13.14
CA SER A 125 0.95 0.46 13.85
C SER A 125 0.53 -0.45 15.02
N GLY A 126 1.21 -0.26 16.15
CA GLY A 126 1.04 -1.00 17.39
C GLY A 126 1.43 -2.48 17.30
N PRO A 127 1.53 -3.20 18.44
CA PRO A 127 1.45 -4.65 18.39
C PRO A 127 0.15 -4.95 17.64
N ALA A 128 0.27 -5.62 16.48
CA ALA A 128 -0.89 -6.17 15.79
C ALA A 128 -1.79 -6.72 16.89
N ARG A 129 -3.00 -6.15 17.05
CA ARG A 129 -3.91 -6.55 18.13
C ARG A 129 -3.83 -8.07 18.14
N MET A 130 -3.19 -8.62 19.18
CA MET A 130 -3.13 -10.05 19.39
C MET A 130 -4.54 -10.41 19.87
N GLU A 131 -5.52 -10.22 18.99
CA GLU A 131 -6.67 -11.10 18.95
C GLU A 131 -6.01 -12.44 18.73
N LYS A 132 -5.82 -13.18 19.83
CA LYS A 132 -5.27 -14.53 19.82
C LYS A 132 -6.07 -15.25 18.75
N PRO A 133 -5.52 -15.48 17.54
CA PRO A 133 -6.28 -16.20 16.55
C PRO A 133 -6.46 -17.55 17.22
N ALA A 134 -7.70 -18.00 17.34
CA ALA A 134 -7.97 -19.34 17.80
C ALA A 134 -7.49 -20.26 16.66
N LEU A 135 -6.16 -20.42 16.55
CA LEU A 135 -5.51 -21.27 15.57
C LEU A 135 -5.96 -22.67 15.90
N LYS A 136 -7.03 -23.09 15.22
CA LYS A 136 -7.61 -24.40 15.37
C LYS A 136 -6.61 -25.37 14.74
N MET A 137 -5.72 -25.86 15.59
CA MET A 137 -4.58 -26.69 15.23
C MET A 137 -5.09 -28.00 14.60
N ARG A 138 -4.62 -28.31 13.39
CA ARG A 138 -4.77 -29.65 12.80
C ARG A 138 -3.41 -30.34 12.87
N GLU A 139 -3.22 -31.11 13.93
CA GLU A 139 -1.98 -31.82 14.17
C GLU A 139 -1.81 -32.99 13.18
N ILE A 140 -0.74 -32.99 12.39
CA ILE A 140 -0.37 -34.11 11.51
C ILE A 140 0.99 -34.63 11.97
N ARG A 141 1.00 -35.59 12.89
CA ARG A 141 2.24 -36.17 13.43
C ARG A 141 3.02 -36.90 12.33
N CYS A 142 4.19 -36.38 12.00
CA CYS A 142 5.17 -37.07 11.15
C CYS A 142 6.42 -37.37 11.99
N LYS A 143 6.89 -38.62 11.96
CA LYS A 143 8.09 -39.03 12.70
C LYS A 143 9.33 -38.76 11.83
N GLN A 144 10.31 -38.06 12.43
CA GLN A 144 11.70 -37.86 11.99
C GLN A 144 11.99 -36.67 11.05
N SER A 145 12.52 -35.58 11.63
CA SER A 145 13.71 -34.89 11.11
C SER A 145 14.42 -34.08 12.22
N PRO A 146 15.76 -34.05 12.27
CA PRO A 146 16.50 -33.24 13.22
C PRO A 146 16.65 -31.80 12.68
N GLY A 147 15.71 -30.92 13.03
CA GLY A 147 15.82 -29.49 12.73
C GLY A 147 14.47 -28.80 12.85
N GLY A 148 14.41 -27.70 13.64
CA GLY A 148 13.21 -26.89 13.74
C GLY A 148 13.03 -26.05 12.47
N VAL A 149 12.38 -26.61 11.44
CA VAL A 149 12.11 -25.91 10.18
C VAL A 149 10.65 -25.45 10.17
N SER A 150 10.41 -24.20 9.84
CA SER A 150 9.07 -23.70 9.53
C SER A 150 8.95 -23.42 8.04
N LEU A 151 7.87 -23.94 7.42
CA LEU A 151 7.54 -23.70 6.02
C LEU A 151 6.14 -23.09 5.94
N VAL A 152 6.04 -21.92 5.31
CA VAL A 152 4.74 -21.36 4.91
C VAL A 152 4.48 -21.78 3.47
N PHE A 153 3.45 -22.60 3.26
CA PHE A 153 3.03 -23.04 1.93
C PHE A 153 1.57 -22.64 1.69
N GLY A 154 1.39 -21.48 1.05
CA GLY A 154 0.07 -20.94 0.76
C GLY A 154 -0.73 -20.66 2.04
N ARG A 155 -1.78 -21.45 2.29
CA ARG A 155 -2.66 -21.32 3.47
C ARG A 155 -2.15 -22.07 4.71
N PHE A 156 -1.11 -22.88 4.57
CA PHE A 156 -0.65 -23.75 5.66
C PHE A 156 0.69 -23.28 6.17
N LEU A 157 0.82 -23.21 7.50
CA LEU A 157 2.08 -23.08 8.20
C LEU A 157 2.46 -24.46 8.76
N LEU A 158 3.53 -25.03 8.24
CA LEU A 158 4.14 -26.24 8.76
C LEU A 158 5.25 -25.86 9.73
N VAL A 159 5.24 -26.42 10.93
CA VAL A 159 6.27 -26.22 11.96
C VAL A 159 6.83 -27.59 12.34
N GLY A 160 8.08 -27.84 11.99
CA GLY A 160 8.82 -29.03 12.39
C GLY A 160 9.39 -28.89 13.80
N PHE A 161 9.19 -29.92 14.62
CA PHE A 161 9.84 -30.14 15.90
C PHE A 161 10.66 -31.43 15.80
N ARG A 162 11.46 -31.73 16.84
CA ARG A 162 12.33 -32.94 16.85
C ARG A 162 11.59 -34.23 16.49
N ASN A 163 10.34 -34.38 16.93
CA ASN A 163 9.58 -35.64 16.82
C ASN A 163 8.20 -35.48 16.15
N GLU A 164 7.85 -34.29 15.68
CA GLU A 164 6.53 -34.03 15.09
C GLU A 164 6.56 -32.87 14.11
N VAL A 165 5.60 -32.86 13.18
CA VAL A 165 5.31 -31.71 12.34
C VAL A 165 3.91 -31.21 12.72
N ARG A 166 3.74 -29.91 12.92
CA ARG A 166 2.43 -29.30 13.16
C ARG A 166 2.03 -28.53 11.92
N CYS A 167 0.79 -28.73 11.47
CA CYS A 167 0.20 -28.01 10.35
C CYS A 167 -0.87 -27.06 10.89
N TYR A 168 -0.70 -25.77 10.65
CA TYR A 168 -1.67 -24.74 11.01
C TYR A 168 -2.32 -24.23 9.72
N ASP A 169 -3.65 -24.33 9.63
CA ASP A 169 -4.40 -23.63 8.58
C ASP A 169 -4.53 -22.16 8.99
N LEU A 170 -3.87 -21.28 8.24
CA LEU A 170 -3.85 -19.84 8.49
C LEU A 170 -5.19 -19.16 8.15
N ASN A 171 -6.12 -19.87 7.50
CA ASN A 171 -7.40 -19.34 7.03
C ASN A 171 -8.62 -19.91 7.77
N ILE A 172 -8.44 -20.49 8.96
CA ILE A 172 -9.51 -21.25 9.62
C ILE A 172 -10.75 -20.40 9.96
N GLU A 173 -10.58 -19.10 10.18
CA GLU A 173 -11.68 -18.17 10.46
C GLU A 173 -12.58 -17.89 9.23
N ALA A 174 -12.07 -18.10 8.01
CA ALA A 174 -12.87 -17.97 6.79
C ALA A 174 -13.89 -19.11 6.63
N LEU A 175 -13.71 -20.23 7.32
CA LEU A 175 -14.60 -21.40 7.26
C LEU A 175 -15.72 -21.33 8.31
N ASP A 176 -15.42 -20.85 9.51
CA ASP A 176 -16.42 -20.77 10.59
C ASP A 176 -17.40 -19.61 10.36
N SER A 177 -17.02 -18.54 9.62
CA SER A 177 -17.97 -17.49 9.20
C SER A 177 -19.04 -17.95 8.20
N LYS A 178 -18.87 -19.13 7.55
CA LYS A 178 -19.84 -19.71 6.61
C LYS A 178 -20.59 -20.94 7.15
N ARG A 179 -20.25 -21.45 8.34
CA ARG A 179 -20.84 -22.67 8.91
C ARG A 179 -22.07 -22.45 9.79
N ALA A 180 -22.69 -21.26 9.73
CA ALA A 180 -24.08 -21.10 10.17
C ALA A 180 -25.08 -21.78 9.20
N THR A 181 -24.63 -22.38 8.09
CA THR A 181 -25.48 -23.22 7.23
C THR A 181 -25.12 -24.69 7.47
N SER A 182 -25.91 -25.32 8.34
CA SER A 182 -25.79 -26.73 8.70
C SER A 182 -25.96 -27.61 7.47
N ILE A 183 -24.92 -28.35 7.09
CA ILE A 183 -25.06 -29.53 6.23
C ILE A 183 -25.28 -30.71 7.18
N ILE A 184 -26.54 -31.10 7.30
CA ILE A 184 -26.97 -32.34 7.93
C ILE A 184 -26.65 -33.46 6.92
N PHE A 185 -25.81 -34.42 7.32
CA PHE A 185 -25.73 -35.71 6.66
C PHE A 185 -26.75 -36.65 7.30
#